data_AF-A0A6P6UGK6-F1
#
_entry.id   AF-A0A6P6UGK6-F1
#
_cell.length_a   1.000
_cell.length_b   1.000
_cell.length_c   1.000
_cell.angle_alpha   90.00
_cell.angle_beta   90.00
_cell.angle_gamma   90.00
#
_symmetry.space_group_name_H-M   'P 1'
#
loop_
_entity.id
_entity.type
_entity.pdbx_description
1 polymer ?
#
loop_
_entity_poly.entity_id
_entity_poly.type
_entity_poly.pdbx_seq_one_letter_code
_entity_poly.pdbx_strand_id
1 'polypeptide(L)'
;MRLSQANSPKGASSSKKELKGAAASGSSEKLKASNFPATILRIGTWEYKSRYEGDLVAKCYFAKHKLVREVLDGGLKNKIEIQWSDIMALKANYPDDGPGTLDVVGILINGQFPGPHIDCVTDDNLIISVYNYLNEPFLISWHHFLQCPQGLLGKHFEKLIQCDPRLNFLSK
;
A
#
# COMPACT_ATOMS: atom_id res chain seq x y z
N MET A 1 -17.03 -35.72 65.55
CA MET A 1 -17.22 -36.35 64.23
C MET A 1 -16.10 -37.36 64.02
N ARG A 2 -16.44 -38.60 63.70
CA ARG A 2 -15.51 -39.74 63.51
C ARG A 2 -15.00 -39.78 62.06
N LEU A 3 -13.68 -39.95 61.93
CA LEU A 3 -12.91 -40.86 61.04
C LEU A 3 -13.49 -41.27 59.67
N SER A 4 -12.70 -41.14 58.60
CA SER A 4 -11.88 -42.24 58.01
C SER A 4 -11.39 -41.95 56.57
N GLN A 5 -10.53 -42.83 56.07
CA GLN A 5 -9.44 -42.67 55.09
C GLN A 5 -9.81 -42.84 53.59
N ALA A 6 -8.84 -42.42 52.76
CA ALA A 6 -8.21 -43.14 51.64
C ALA A 6 -8.71 -43.03 50.16
N ASN A 7 -7.66 -42.93 49.33
CA ASN A 7 -7.43 -43.47 47.97
C ASN A 7 -8.08 -42.84 46.72
N SER A 8 -7.23 -42.12 45.95
CA SER A 8 -7.12 -42.23 44.48
C SER A 8 -6.42 -43.59 44.13
N PRO A 9 -6.33 -44.11 42.87
CA PRO A 9 -6.28 -43.41 41.57
C PRO A 9 -6.92 -44.17 40.37
N LYS A 10 -6.88 -43.58 39.15
CA LYS A 10 -6.54 -44.26 37.88
C LYS A 10 -6.59 -43.29 36.68
N GLY A 11 -5.58 -43.38 35.81
CA GLY A 11 -5.48 -42.64 34.55
C GLY A 11 -5.71 -43.49 33.30
N ALA A 12 -5.45 -42.85 32.15
CA ALA A 12 -5.22 -43.34 30.77
C ALA A 12 -6.41 -43.42 29.76
N SER A 13 -6.37 -42.46 28.83
CA SER A 13 -6.63 -42.46 27.36
C SER A 13 -7.61 -43.45 26.69
N SER A 14 -8.47 -42.93 25.79
CA SER A 14 -8.39 -43.15 24.32
C SER A 14 -9.62 -42.60 23.56
N SER A 15 -9.38 -42.34 22.27
CA SER A 15 -10.09 -41.52 21.31
C SER A 15 -11.43 -42.06 20.79
N LYS A 16 -12.35 -41.18 20.37
CA LYS A 16 -13.34 -41.49 19.32
C LYS A 16 -13.60 -40.28 18.42
N LYS A 17 -13.53 -40.55 17.12
CA LYS A 17 -13.59 -39.68 15.96
C LYS A 17 -15.05 -39.65 15.47
N GLU A 18 -15.65 -38.48 15.31
CA GLU A 18 -16.89 -38.33 14.53
C GLU A 18 -16.72 -37.24 13.47
N LEU A 19 -16.88 -37.65 12.22
CA LEU A 19 -17.07 -36.77 11.08
C LEU A 19 -18.52 -36.31 11.03
N LYS A 20 -18.76 -35.01 10.85
CA LYS A 20 -19.92 -34.49 10.11
C LYS A 20 -19.51 -33.25 9.33
N GLY A 21 -19.64 -33.33 8.01
CA GLY A 21 -19.49 -32.19 7.12
C GLY A 21 -20.67 -31.23 7.23
N ALA A 22 -20.39 -29.95 7.00
CA ALA A 22 -21.35 -28.98 6.51
C ALA A 22 -20.54 -27.91 5.75
N ALA A 23 -20.96 -27.63 4.53
CA ALA A 23 -20.38 -26.61 3.67
C ALA A 23 -20.36 -25.26 4.39
N ALA A 24 -19.17 -24.69 4.57
CA ALA A 24 -19.02 -23.28 4.88
C ALA A 24 -19.05 -22.52 3.57
N SER A 25 -20.25 -22.03 3.24
CA SER A 25 -20.48 -20.89 2.36
C SER A 25 -19.39 -19.85 2.59
N GLY A 26 -18.73 -19.43 1.50
CA GLY A 26 -17.70 -18.39 1.54
C GLY A 26 -18.22 -17.16 2.28
N SER A 27 -17.77 -17.01 3.52
CA SER A 27 -17.86 -15.75 4.23
C SER A 27 -16.94 -14.80 3.47
N SER A 28 -17.51 -13.80 2.82
CA SER A 28 -16.80 -12.54 2.60
C SER A 28 -16.55 -11.95 3.99
N GLU A 29 -15.60 -12.52 4.74
CA GLU A 29 -15.04 -11.87 5.91
C GLU A 29 -14.52 -10.52 5.42
N LYS A 30 -15.10 -9.45 5.96
CA LYS A 30 -14.58 -8.10 5.72
C LYS A 30 -13.14 -8.08 6.21
N LEU A 31 -12.19 -8.25 5.30
CA LEU A 31 -10.77 -8.35 5.61
C LEU A 31 -10.34 -7.06 6.33
N LYS A 32 -10.14 -7.17 7.65
CA LYS A 32 -9.65 -6.08 8.48
C LYS A 32 -8.21 -5.78 8.13
N ALA A 33 -7.83 -4.50 8.14
CA ALA A 33 -6.46 -4.12 7.88
C ALA A 33 -5.51 -4.76 8.92
N SER A 34 -4.42 -5.33 8.44
CA SER A 34 -3.33 -5.81 9.31
C SER A 34 -2.38 -4.65 9.59
N ASN A 35 -1.92 -4.51 10.83
CA ASN A 35 -0.93 -3.51 11.22
C ASN A 35 0.12 -4.19 12.09
N PHE A 36 1.40 -4.00 11.77
CA PHE A 36 2.50 -4.61 12.52
C PHE A 36 3.71 -3.68 12.53
N PRO A 37 4.47 -3.64 13.64
CA PRO A 37 5.71 -2.87 13.69
C PRO A 37 6.75 -3.49 12.76
N ALA A 38 7.63 -2.67 12.23
CA ALA A 38 8.80 -3.10 11.47
C ALA A 38 10.04 -2.39 12.01
N THR A 39 11.20 -2.99 11.77
CA THR A 39 12.47 -2.50 12.33
C THR A 39 13.30 -1.73 11.31
N ILE A 40 13.25 -2.13 10.03
CA ILE A 40 14.04 -1.53 8.95
C ILE A 40 13.16 -1.34 7.72
N LEU A 41 13.29 -0.18 7.07
CA LEU A 41 12.74 0.11 5.76
C LEU A 41 13.85 0.56 4.82
N ARG A 42 13.97 -0.07 3.66
CA ARG A 42 14.90 0.31 2.59
C ARG A 42 14.15 0.63 1.31
N ILE A 43 14.50 1.73 0.67
CA ILE A 43 13.97 2.14 -0.64
C ILE A 43 15.13 2.73 -1.44
N GLY A 44 15.57 2.01 -2.49
CA GLY A 44 16.78 2.38 -3.23
C GLY A 44 18.01 2.45 -2.30
N THR A 45 18.69 3.59 -2.28
CA THR A 45 19.83 3.85 -1.38
C THR A 45 19.43 4.41 -0.02
N TRP A 46 18.16 4.74 0.20
CA TRP A 46 17.66 5.27 1.46
C TRP A 46 17.29 4.13 2.42
N GLU A 47 17.67 4.29 3.69
CA GLU A 47 17.39 3.35 4.76
C GLU A 47 16.89 4.11 6.00
N TYR A 48 15.82 3.60 6.60
CA TYR A 48 15.34 4.00 7.92
C TYR A 48 15.38 2.81 8.88
N LYS A 49 15.90 3.03 10.09
CA LYS A 49 15.92 2.06 11.18
C LYS A 49 15.13 2.62 12.37
N SER A 50 14.09 1.90 12.78
CA SER A 50 13.30 2.22 13.97
C SER A 50 14.19 2.15 15.22
N ARG A 51 14.07 3.15 16.11
CA ARG A 51 14.77 3.17 17.40
C ARG A 51 13.87 2.60 18.50
N TYR A 52 12.57 2.86 18.38
CA TYR A 52 11.54 2.41 19.29
C TYR A 52 10.40 1.72 18.53
N GLU A 53 9.71 0.80 19.22
CA GLU A 53 8.54 0.15 18.67
C GLU A 53 7.46 1.19 18.31
N GLY A 54 6.95 1.11 17.08
CA GLY A 54 5.97 2.07 16.55
C GLY A 54 6.58 3.21 15.72
N ASP A 55 7.90 3.40 15.74
CA ASP A 55 8.58 4.35 14.85
C ASP A 55 8.38 4.01 13.37
N LEU A 56 8.32 2.71 13.06
CA LEU A 56 8.03 2.20 11.74
C LEU A 56 6.90 1.17 11.82
N VAL A 57 5.79 1.44 11.14
CA VAL A 57 4.61 0.56 11.12
C VAL A 57 4.22 0.25 9.68
N ALA A 58 4.11 -1.04 9.37
CA ALA A 58 3.55 -1.52 8.12
C ALA A 58 2.06 -1.82 8.31
N LYS A 59 1.25 -1.44 7.32
CA LYS A 59 -0.19 -1.70 7.29
C LYS A 59 -0.61 -2.27 5.95
N CYS A 60 -1.33 -3.38 5.99
CA CYS A 60 -1.94 -4.01 4.82
C CYS A 60 -3.45 -3.74 4.85
N TYR A 61 -3.91 -2.82 4.00
CA TYR A 61 -5.34 -2.53 3.86
C TYR A 61 -5.93 -3.40 2.76
N PHE A 62 -6.35 -4.62 3.11
CA PHE A 62 -6.89 -5.58 2.14
C PHE A 62 -8.13 -5.04 1.43
N ALA A 63 -9.10 -4.46 2.14
CA ALA A 63 -10.29 -3.91 1.51
C ALA A 63 -10.04 -2.71 0.57
N LYS A 64 -8.90 -2.01 0.73
CA LYS A 64 -8.50 -0.87 -0.12
C LYS A 64 -7.40 -1.23 -1.11
N HIS A 65 -7.00 -2.49 -1.18
CA HIS A 65 -5.89 -2.98 -2.02
C HIS A 65 -4.64 -2.09 -1.96
N LYS A 66 -4.16 -1.80 -0.74
CA LYS A 66 -2.94 -1.00 -0.58
C LYS A 66 -2.08 -1.42 0.61
N LEU A 67 -0.78 -1.22 0.45
CA LEU A 67 0.22 -1.28 1.52
C LEU A 67 0.56 0.14 1.96
N VAL A 68 0.76 0.33 3.26
CA VAL A 68 1.11 1.61 3.85
C VAL A 68 2.29 1.40 4.78
N ARG A 69 3.29 2.27 4.70
CA ARG A 69 4.43 2.33 5.62
C ARG A 69 4.41 3.69 6.30
N GLU A 70 4.27 3.70 7.61
CA GLU A 70 4.29 4.92 8.42
C GLU A 70 5.64 5.02 9.11
N VAL A 71 6.32 6.15 8.94
CA VAL A 71 7.65 6.44 9.50
C VAL A 71 7.53 7.65 10.41
N LEU A 72 7.92 7.51 11.67
CA LEU A 72 7.98 8.61 12.63
C LEU A 72 9.41 9.16 12.67
N ASP A 73 9.57 10.46 12.42
CA ASP A 73 10.86 11.13 12.49
C ASP A 73 10.71 12.52 13.11
N GLY A 74 11.46 12.81 14.17
CA GLY A 74 11.39 14.10 14.88
C GLY A 74 10.00 14.48 15.41
N GLY A 75 9.13 13.50 15.69
CA GLY A 75 7.74 13.73 16.10
C GLY A 75 6.76 13.97 14.94
N LEU A 76 7.25 14.03 13.70
CA LEU A 76 6.43 14.08 12.49
C LEU A 76 6.21 12.67 11.93
N LYS A 77 5.01 12.42 11.44
CA LYS A 77 4.63 11.13 10.88
C LYS A 77 4.50 11.21 9.36
N ASN A 78 5.45 10.57 8.68
CA ASN A 78 5.45 10.42 7.23
C ASN A 78 4.77 9.11 6.82
N LYS A 79 4.14 9.10 5.64
CA LYS A 79 3.37 7.96 5.14
C LYS A 79 3.71 7.69 3.69
N ILE A 80 4.05 6.44 3.39
CA ILE A 80 4.26 5.94 2.04
C ILE A 80 3.12 4.96 1.73
N GLU A 81 2.30 5.28 0.73
CA GLU A 81 1.22 4.40 0.27
C GLU A 81 1.58 3.77 -1.07
N ILE A 82 1.38 2.45 -1.20
CA ILE A 82 1.61 1.69 -2.42
C ILE A 82 0.30 0.97 -2.74
N GLN A 83 -0.34 1.29 -3.87
CA GLN A 83 -1.51 0.52 -4.32
C GLN A 83 -1.05 -0.85 -4.80
N TRP A 84 -1.87 -1.89 -4.62
CA TRP A 84 -1.52 -3.23 -5.08
C TRP A 84 -1.38 -3.30 -6.60
N SER A 85 -2.10 -2.46 -7.34
CA SER A 85 -1.93 -2.30 -8.80
C SER A 85 -0.51 -1.89 -9.20
N ASP A 86 0.23 -1.24 -8.29
CA ASP A 86 1.57 -0.71 -8.56
C ASP A 86 2.67 -1.70 -8.14
N ILE A 87 2.28 -2.84 -7.54
CA ILE A 87 3.19 -3.90 -7.12
C ILE A 87 3.41 -4.85 -8.30
N MET A 88 4.63 -4.86 -8.82
CA MET A 88 5.03 -5.74 -9.92
C MET A 88 5.49 -7.11 -9.42
N ALA A 89 6.13 -7.16 -8.24
CA ALA A 89 6.51 -8.42 -7.61
C ALA A 89 6.48 -8.31 -6.08
N LEU A 90 6.18 -9.41 -5.42
CA LEU A 90 6.14 -9.52 -3.97
C LEU A 90 6.87 -10.79 -3.55
N LYS A 91 7.83 -10.67 -2.63
CA LYS A 91 8.56 -11.80 -2.06
C LYS A 91 8.64 -11.65 -0.55
N ALA A 92 8.22 -12.68 0.17
CA ALA A 92 8.37 -12.73 1.62
C ALA A 92 9.38 -13.81 2.00
N ASN A 93 10.14 -13.57 3.06
CA ASN A 93 10.98 -14.57 3.72
C ASN A 93 10.66 -14.56 5.22
N TYR A 94 10.59 -15.73 5.83
CA TYR A 94 10.21 -15.89 7.24
C TYR A 94 10.97 -17.10 7.81
N PRO A 95 12.26 -16.95 8.15
CA PRO A 95 13.04 -18.01 8.78
C PRO A 95 12.56 -18.26 10.22
N ASP A 96 12.74 -19.48 10.73
CA ASP A 96 12.33 -19.87 12.09
C ASP A 96 13.14 -19.16 13.19
N ASP A 97 14.37 -18.76 12.89
CA ASP A 97 15.35 -18.21 13.83
C ASP A 97 15.77 -16.77 13.52
N GLY A 98 15.01 -16.05 12.68
CA GLY A 98 15.39 -14.71 12.24
C GLY A 98 14.22 -13.77 11.90
N PRO A 99 14.53 -12.52 11.55
CA PRO A 99 13.50 -11.55 11.18
C PRO A 99 12.88 -11.92 9.83
N GLY A 100 11.55 -11.82 9.75
CA GLY A 100 10.84 -11.89 8.48
C GLY A 100 11.09 -10.64 7.62
N THR A 101 11.18 -10.82 6.31
CA THR A 101 11.33 -9.73 5.33
C THR A 101 10.20 -9.77 4.31
N LEU A 102 9.81 -8.59 3.82
CA LEU A 102 8.85 -8.42 2.74
C LEU A 102 9.42 -7.47 1.70
N ASP A 103 9.83 -8.05 0.57
CA ASP A 103 10.28 -7.31 -0.60
C ASP A 103 9.07 -7.01 -1.47
N VAL A 104 8.87 -5.71 -1.72
CA VAL A 104 7.84 -5.20 -2.64
C VAL A 104 8.59 -4.53 -3.78
N VAL A 105 8.45 -5.06 -4.99
CA VAL A 105 8.96 -4.45 -6.21
C VAL A 105 7.83 -3.66 -6.84
N GLY A 106 8.01 -2.35 -6.97
CA GLY A 106 7.09 -1.47 -7.69
C GLY A 106 7.80 -0.68 -8.77
N ILE A 107 7.03 0.11 -9.53
CA ILE A 107 7.60 1.04 -10.52
C ILE A 107 8.23 2.21 -9.79
N LEU A 108 9.56 2.34 -9.91
CA LEU A 108 10.33 3.45 -9.36
C LEU A 108 10.73 4.39 -10.50
N ILE A 109 10.62 5.70 -10.29
CA ILE A 109 11.18 6.69 -11.22
C ILE A 109 12.59 7.01 -10.74
N ASN A 110 13.59 6.67 -11.56
CA ASN A 110 15.01 6.80 -11.20
C ASN A 110 15.38 6.11 -9.86
N GLY A 111 14.75 4.97 -9.56
CA GLY A 111 14.98 4.24 -8.29
C GLY A 111 14.36 4.89 -7.05
N GLN A 112 13.54 5.93 -7.22
CA GLN A 112 12.89 6.66 -6.13
C GLN A 112 11.38 6.40 -6.07
N PHE A 113 10.84 6.37 -4.85
CA PHE A 113 9.42 6.43 -4.57
C PHE A 113 9.14 7.27 -3.31
N PRO A 114 8.38 8.38 -3.40
CA PRO A 114 7.84 8.98 -4.63
C PRO A 114 8.96 9.36 -5.61
N GLY A 115 8.63 9.54 -6.89
CA GLY A 115 9.61 9.90 -7.92
C GLY A 115 10.30 11.25 -7.64
N PRO A 116 11.26 11.66 -8.49
CA PRO A 116 12.01 12.91 -8.32
C PRO A 116 11.08 14.11 -8.14
N HIS A 117 11.37 14.95 -7.13
CA HIS A 117 10.64 16.20 -6.91
C HIS A 117 10.93 17.18 -8.06
N ILE A 118 9.89 17.86 -8.54
CA ILE A 118 10.01 18.88 -9.59
C ILE A 118 9.55 20.21 -9.01
N ASP A 119 10.50 21.10 -8.76
CA ASP A 119 10.26 22.49 -8.36
C ASP A 119 10.23 23.38 -9.59
N CYS A 120 9.12 24.07 -9.83
CA CYS A 120 8.94 25.01 -10.93
C CYS A 120 8.00 26.14 -10.51
N VAL A 121 8.11 27.28 -11.18
CA VAL A 121 7.19 28.40 -11.01
C VAL A 121 6.25 28.52 -12.21
N THR A 122 5.20 29.33 -12.08
CA THR A 122 4.28 29.61 -13.18
C THR A 122 5.05 30.16 -14.39
N ASP A 123 4.69 29.68 -15.59
CA ASP A 123 5.28 30.00 -16.90
C ASP A 123 6.64 29.36 -17.22
N ASP A 124 7.15 28.45 -16.39
CA ASP A 124 8.31 27.63 -16.72
C ASP A 124 7.99 26.59 -17.81
N ASN A 125 8.88 26.43 -18.78
CA ASN A 125 8.84 25.34 -19.74
C ASN A 125 9.65 24.15 -19.22
N LEU A 126 8.96 23.08 -18.83
CA LEU A 126 9.59 21.85 -18.37
C LEU A 126 9.69 20.82 -19.51
N ILE A 127 10.91 20.37 -19.79
CA ILE A 127 11.16 19.26 -20.72
C ILE A 127 11.53 18.02 -19.90
N ILE A 128 10.59 17.07 -19.78
CA ILE A 128 10.78 15.83 -19.04
C ILE A 128 10.96 14.69 -20.04
N SER A 129 12.16 14.10 -20.07
CA SER A 129 12.43 12.89 -20.86
C SER A 129 12.17 11.65 -20.01
N VAL A 130 11.22 10.82 -20.43
CA VAL A 130 10.90 9.55 -19.76
C VAL A 130 11.39 8.40 -20.62
N TYR A 131 12.23 7.55 -20.02
CA TYR A 131 12.71 6.32 -20.64
C TYR A 131 12.13 5.14 -19.87
N ASN A 132 11.27 4.36 -20.53
CA ASN A 132 10.73 3.14 -19.92
C ASN A 132 11.76 2.01 -20.01
N TYR A 133 12.32 1.64 -18.86
CA TYR A 133 13.24 0.49 -18.74
C TYR A 133 12.55 -0.77 -18.19
N LEU A 134 11.22 -0.76 -18.08
CA LEU A 134 10.45 -1.95 -17.71
C LEU A 134 10.27 -2.87 -18.92
N ASN A 135 10.09 -4.17 -18.65
CA ASN A 135 9.77 -5.15 -19.70
C ASN A 135 8.35 -4.99 -20.26
N GLU A 136 7.52 -4.15 -19.64
CA GLU A 136 6.13 -3.91 -20.01
C GLU A 136 5.84 -2.41 -20.22
N PRO A 137 4.90 -2.05 -21.11
CA PRO A 137 4.46 -0.67 -21.25
C PRO A 137 3.70 -0.22 -20.00
N PHE A 138 3.88 1.05 -19.60
CA PHE A 138 3.11 1.65 -18.52
C PHE A 138 2.67 3.06 -18.91
N LEU A 139 1.60 3.56 -18.28
CA LEU A 139 1.03 4.88 -18.53
C LEU A 139 1.41 5.83 -17.38
N ILE A 140 2.05 6.95 -17.71
CA ILE A 140 2.12 8.12 -16.83
C ILE A 140 0.96 9.03 -17.22
N SER A 141 0.08 9.34 -16.28
CA SER A 141 -1.01 10.30 -16.49
C SER A 141 -0.81 11.53 -15.61
N TRP A 142 -1.07 12.70 -16.18
CA TRP A 142 -1.14 13.95 -15.45
C TRP A 142 -2.55 14.51 -15.63
N HIS A 143 -3.32 14.55 -14.56
CA HIS A 143 -4.67 15.09 -14.55
C HIS A 143 -4.68 16.39 -13.76
N HIS A 144 -5.01 17.49 -14.42
CA HIS A 144 -5.08 18.82 -13.81
C HIS A 144 -6.54 19.20 -13.64
N PHE A 145 -6.92 19.64 -12.44
CA PHE A 145 -8.25 20.13 -12.14
C PHE A 145 -8.21 21.62 -11.80
N LEU A 146 -9.06 22.40 -12.47
CA LEU A 146 -9.22 23.82 -12.21
C LEU A 146 -10.71 24.10 -11.96
N GLN A 147 -11.01 24.72 -10.81
CA GLN A 147 -12.36 25.16 -10.48
C GLN A 147 -12.47 26.68 -10.64
N CYS A 148 -13.44 27.12 -11.44
CA CYS A 148 -13.76 28.53 -11.63
C CYS A 148 -15.10 28.89 -10.97
N PRO A 149 -15.32 30.16 -10.60
CA PRO A 149 -16.64 30.65 -10.21
C PRO A 149 -17.71 30.38 -11.27
N GLN A 150 -18.95 30.19 -10.82
CA GLN A 150 -20.08 29.88 -11.70
C GLN A 150 -20.24 30.93 -12.81
N GLY A 151 -20.45 30.45 -14.04
CA GLY A 151 -20.67 31.31 -15.22
C GLY A 151 -19.41 31.88 -15.87
N LEU A 152 -18.22 31.66 -15.29
CA LEU A 152 -16.98 32.25 -15.82
C LEU A 152 -16.29 31.35 -16.87
N LEU A 153 -16.25 30.03 -16.63
CA LEU A 153 -15.47 29.10 -17.47
C LEU A 153 -16.01 28.94 -18.90
N GLY A 154 -17.33 28.90 -19.08
CA GLY A 154 -17.98 28.52 -20.35
C GLY A 154 -17.48 29.33 -21.55
N LYS A 155 -17.52 30.67 -21.46
CA LYS A 155 -17.07 31.57 -22.54
C LYS A 155 -15.60 31.41 -22.91
N HIS A 156 -14.74 31.08 -21.92
CA HIS A 156 -13.31 30.89 -22.14
C HIS A 156 -13.03 29.52 -22.76
N PHE A 157 -13.75 28.49 -22.31
CA PHE A 157 -13.65 27.15 -22.86
C PHE A 157 -14.13 27.06 -24.31
N GLU A 158 -15.27 27.68 -24.64
CA GLU A 158 -15.78 27.73 -26.01
C GLU A 158 -14.77 28.37 -26.98
N LYS A 159 -14.15 29.49 -26.57
CA LYS A 159 -13.12 30.14 -27.38
C LYS A 159 -11.91 29.22 -27.57
N LEU A 160 -11.46 28.52 -26.51
CA LEU A 160 -10.34 27.60 -26.57
C LEU A 160 -10.56 26.48 -27.60
N ILE A 161 -11.72 25.82 -27.56
CA ILE A 161 -12.03 24.71 -28.46
C ILE A 161 -12.35 25.16 -29.90
N GLN A 162 -12.65 26.44 -30.12
CA GLN A 162 -12.82 27.01 -31.46
C GLN A 162 -11.48 27.39 -32.11
N CYS A 163 -10.47 27.72 -31.31
CA CYS A 163 -9.16 28.13 -31.81
C CYS A 163 -8.32 26.97 -32.36
N ASP A 164 -8.61 25.72 -31.99
CA ASP A 164 -7.83 24.55 -32.41
C ASP A 164 -8.73 23.30 -32.64
N PRO A 165 -8.76 22.73 -33.86
CA PRO A 165 -9.58 21.55 -34.18
C PRO A 165 -9.24 20.30 -33.35
N ARG A 166 -7.98 20.12 -32.94
CA ARG A 166 -7.55 19.02 -32.07
C ARG A 166 -8.13 19.23 -30.67
N LEU A 167 -8.07 20.44 -30.13
CA LEU A 167 -8.69 20.75 -28.82
C LEU A 167 -10.21 20.57 -28.86
N ASN A 168 -10.86 20.91 -29.97
CA ASN A 168 -12.28 20.62 -30.19
C ASN A 168 -12.57 19.12 -30.12
N PHE A 169 -11.78 18.31 -30.83
CA PHE A 169 -11.93 16.87 -30.83
C PHE A 169 -11.72 16.26 -29.44
N LEU A 170 -10.71 16.72 -28.69
CA LEU A 170 -10.41 16.26 -27.34
C LEU A 170 -11.44 16.71 -26.29
N SER A 171 -12.31 17.67 -26.61
CA SER A 171 -13.34 18.20 -25.70
C SER A 171 -14.66 17.42 -25.69
N LYS A 172 -14.78 16.39 -26.53
CA LYS A 172 -15.98 15.56 -26.71
C LYS A 172 -15.76 14.18 -26.10
#